data_AF-A0A0L0DGS7-F1
#
_entry.id   AF-A0A0L0DGS7-F1
#
_cell.length_a   1.000
_cell.length_b   1.000
_cell.length_c   1.000
_cell.angle_alpha   90.00
_cell.angle_beta   90.00
_cell.angle_gamma   90.00
#
_symmetry.space_group_name_H-M   'P 1'
#
loop_
_entity.id
_entity.type
_entity.pdbx_description
1 polymer ?
#
loop_
_entity_poly.entity_id
_entity_poly.type
_entity_poly.pdbx_seq_one_letter_code
_entity_poly.pdbx_strand_id
1 'polypeptide(L)'
;MDCAGTCNGVASLDACNVCSGGDSGRMANADRDDCGVCFGGNTAKDDCGVCFGANAHKDDCGVCFGSNATCAGCDGVPNSSLVRDVCGVCDGDGSTCLGCDGVPIPSGGAHFDACGVCGGNATVCYVGCDGVYGSGIQFDCHGVCGGNATIDDCGMCAGGNISTRLPYNYHVDSCGVCFGQDLTCTTCASGSLDACGVCDGDNSTCVGCDGVLVSDGGALFDLCGVCGGDGTSCIMGCDGRYRHG
;
A
#
# COMPACT_ATOMS: atom_id res chain seq x y z
N MET A 1 40.90 -45.92 18.51
CA MET A 1 39.74 -46.25 17.65
C MET A 1 38.98 -44.97 17.46
N ASP A 2 38.43 -44.76 16.28
CA ASP A 2 37.53 -43.64 15.98
C ASP A 2 36.11 -43.92 16.50
N CYS A 3 35.16 -43.02 16.30
CA CYS A 3 33.80 -43.23 16.82
C CYS A 3 33.04 -44.39 16.13
N ALA A 4 33.51 -44.85 14.96
CA ALA A 4 32.92 -45.95 14.21
C ALA A 4 33.53 -47.32 14.60
N GLY A 5 34.46 -47.33 15.56
CA GLY A 5 35.16 -48.55 16.01
C GLY A 5 36.33 -48.95 15.11
N THR A 6 36.77 -48.08 14.20
CA THR A 6 37.88 -48.33 13.29
C THR A 6 39.20 -47.89 13.93
N CYS A 7 40.20 -48.77 13.93
CA CYS A 7 41.54 -48.42 14.44
C CYS A 7 42.23 -47.45 13.47
N ASN A 8 42.76 -46.33 13.98
CA ASN A 8 43.30 -45.21 13.19
C ASN A 8 42.32 -44.62 12.17
N GLY A 9 41.01 -44.83 12.34
CA GLY A 9 39.98 -44.16 11.53
C GLY A 9 39.85 -42.68 11.87
N VAL A 10 39.12 -41.95 11.03
CA VAL A 10 38.94 -40.49 11.13
C VAL A 10 37.49 -40.09 11.48
N ALA A 11 36.60 -41.05 11.75
CA ALA A 11 35.23 -40.75 12.14
C ALA A 11 35.20 -40.09 13.53
N SER A 12 34.48 -38.97 13.66
CA SER A 12 34.37 -38.22 14.91
C SER A 12 32.92 -37.98 15.30
N LEU A 13 32.66 -37.81 16.59
CA LEU A 13 31.36 -37.33 17.06
C LEU A 13 31.14 -35.91 16.54
N ASP A 14 29.99 -35.67 15.92
CA ASP A 14 29.55 -34.34 15.53
C ASP A 14 28.82 -33.63 16.67
N ALA A 15 28.26 -32.47 16.38
CA ALA A 15 27.63 -31.64 17.40
C ALA A 15 26.26 -32.16 17.87
N CYS A 16 25.78 -33.27 17.29
CA CYS A 16 24.63 -34.04 17.77
C CYS A 16 25.05 -35.31 18.53
N ASN A 17 26.34 -35.45 18.84
CA ASN A 17 26.94 -36.67 19.39
C ASN A 17 26.68 -37.90 18.52
N VAL A 18 26.55 -37.71 17.20
CA VAL A 18 26.44 -38.81 16.24
C VAL A 18 27.79 -39.03 15.60
N CYS A 19 28.14 -40.30 15.41
CA CYS A 19 29.38 -40.65 14.74
C CYS A 19 29.29 -40.34 13.23
N SER A 20 30.10 -39.38 12.78
CA SER A 20 30.01 -38.80 11.44
C SER A 20 31.40 -38.69 10.79
N GLY A 21 31.45 -38.74 9.45
CA GLY A 21 32.69 -38.74 8.67
C GLY A 21 33.43 -40.08 8.63
N GLY A 22 34.54 -40.13 7.89
CA GLY A 22 35.31 -41.36 7.67
C GLY A 22 34.44 -42.49 7.10
N ASP A 23 34.49 -43.67 7.72
CA ASP A 23 33.74 -44.86 7.32
C ASP A 23 32.35 -44.95 7.97
N SER A 24 31.88 -43.92 8.68
CA SER A 24 30.58 -43.97 9.38
C SER A 24 29.37 -43.94 8.44
N GLY A 25 29.57 -43.58 7.17
CA GLY A 25 28.51 -43.44 6.18
C GLY A 25 27.55 -42.26 6.42
N ARG A 26 27.87 -41.36 7.37
CA ARG A 26 27.06 -40.17 7.70
C ARG A 26 27.85 -38.88 7.45
N MET A 27 27.17 -37.89 6.89
CA MET A 27 27.69 -36.52 6.81
C MET A 27 27.59 -35.86 8.19
N ALA A 28 28.60 -35.06 8.55
CA ALA A 28 28.63 -34.37 9.83
C ALA A 28 27.44 -33.40 9.97
N ASN A 29 26.77 -33.46 11.13
CA ASN A 29 25.60 -32.65 11.45
C ASN A 29 24.39 -32.87 10.53
N ALA A 30 24.32 -33.98 9.79
CA ALA A 30 23.16 -34.32 8.98
C ALA A 30 21.87 -34.49 9.82
N ASP A 31 22.03 -34.79 11.11
CA ASP A 31 20.93 -34.90 12.07
C ASP A 31 20.47 -33.54 12.63
N ARG A 32 21.10 -32.41 12.24
CA ARG A 32 20.60 -31.05 12.56
C ARG A 32 19.53 -30.63 11.57
N ASP A 33 18.49 -30.02 12.10
CA ASP A 33 17.50 -29.31 11.29
C ASP A 33 17.94 -27.88 10.95
N ASP A 34 17.09 -27.10 10.27
CA ASP A 34 17.43 -25.74 9.83
C ASP A 34 17.65 -24.78 11.00
N CYS A 35 17.16 -25.14 12.19
CA CYS A 35 17.36 -24.39 13.44
C CYS A 35 18.59 -24.86 14.22
N GLY A 36 19.37 -25.78 13.65
CA GLY A 36 20.54 -26.36 14.30
C GLY A 36 20.21 -27.33 15.43
N VAL A 37 18.94 -27.74 15.56
CA VAL A 37 18.49 -28.65 16.62
C VAL A 37 18.68 -30.08 16.15
N CYS A 38 19.42 -30.84 16.95
CA CYS A 38 19.64 -32.25 16.70
C CYS A 38 18.33 -33.04 16.81
N PHE A 39 17.99 -33.78 15.77
CA PHE A 39 16.76 -34.57 15.65
C PHE A 39 15.48 -33.72 15.86
N GLY A 40 15.56 -32.41 15.60
CA GLY A 40 14.48 -31.46 15.89
C GLY A 40 13.35 -31.44 14.86
N GLY A 41 13.62 -31.90 13.62
CA GLY A 41 12.60 -31.97 12.58
C GLY A 41 11.94 -30.62 12.25
N ASN A 42 12.66 -29.50 12.44
CA ASN A 42 12.17 -28.13 12.26
C ASN A 42 11.03 -27.73 13.21
N THR A 43 10.79 -28.47 14.29
CA THR A 43 9.75 -28.13 15.30
C THR A 43 10.04 -26.85 16.07
N ALA A 44 11.28 -26.37 16.04
CA ALA A 44 11.69 -25.10 16.63
C ALA A 44 11.35 -23.88 15.76
N LYS A 45 10.88 -24.07 14.53
CA LYS A 45 10.36 -22.96 13.71
C LYS A 45 8.97 -22.56 14.21
N ASP A 46 8.75 -21.26 14.26
CA ASP A 46 7.41 -20.72 14.44
C ASP A 46 6.62 -20.68 13.12
N ASP A 47 5.42 -20.11 13.13
CA ASP A 47 4.55 -20.07 11.95
C ASP A 47 5.14 -19.19 10.83
N CYS A 48 6.11 -18.33 11.16
CA CYS A 48 6.84 -17.49 10.21
C CYS A 48 8.13 -18.16 9.70
N GLY A 49 8.35 -19.42 10.07
CA GLY A 49 9.55 -20.17 9.71
C GLY A 49 10.79 -19.73 10.48
N VAL A 50 10.64 -18.89 11.51
CA VAL A 50 11.76 -18.36 12.28
C VAL A 50 12.09 -19.30 13.43
N CYS A 51 13.35 -19.74 13.47
CA CYS A 51 13.86 -20.59 14.54
C CYS A 51 13.82 -19.86 15.88
N PHE A 52 13.15 -20.47 16.87
CA PHE A 52 12.96 -19.93 18.21
C PHE A 52 12.29 -18.54 18.21
N GLY A 53 11.53 -18.21 17.17
CA GLY A 53 10.93 -16.89 16.99
C GLY A 53 9.65 -16.66 17.80
N ALA A 54 9.00 -17.72 18.29
CA ALA A 54 7.78 -17.67 19.08
C ALA A 54 6.67 -16.75 18.48
N ASN A 55 6.60 -16.67 17.14
CA ASN A 55 5.68 -15.81 16.40
C ASN A 55 5.89 -14.29 16.65
N ALA A 56 7.03 -13.86 17.19
CA ALA A 56 7.33 -12.44 17.41
C ALA A 56 7.40 -11.61 16.11
N HIS A 57 7.45 -12.27 14.96
CA HIS A 57 7.47 -11.65 13.64
C HIS A 57 6.08 -11.53 13.01
N LYS A 58 5.03 -12.01 13.68
CA LYS A 58 3.66 -11.72 13.25
C LYS A 58 3.30 -10.30 13.65
N ASP A 59 2.66 -9.59 12.74
CA ASP A 59 1.99 -8.35 13.05
C ASP A 59 0.63 -8.60 13.76
N ASP A 60 -0.08 -7.54 14.12
CA ASP A 60 -1.38 -7.62 14.81
C ASP A 60 -2.49 -8.20 13.90
N CYS A 61 -2.21 -8.34 12.60
CA CYS A 61 -3.06 -9.02 11.63
C CYS A 61 -2.74 -10.52 11.52
N GLY A 62 -1.72 -11.00 12.24
CA GLY A 62 -1.23 -12.38 12.16
C GLY A 62 -0.37 -12.66 10.92
N VAL A 63 0.00 -11.64 10.17
CA VAL A 63 0.83 -11.75 8.96
C VAL A 63 2.30 -11.75 9.36
N CYS A 64 3.02 -12.78 8.94
CA CYS A 64 4.45 -12.87 9.15
C CYS A 64 5.18 -11.75 8.41
N PHE A 65 6.01 -11.00 9.15
CA PHE A 65 6.73 -9.82 8.67
C PHE A 65 5.80 -8.74 8.09
N GLY A 66 4.55 -8.70 8.56
CA GLY A 66 3.55 -7.73 8.12
C GLY A 66 3.76 -6.33 8.72
N SER A 67 3.07 -5.36 8.14
CA SER A 67 3.13 -3.95 8.50
C SER A 67 1.87 -3.43 9.19
N ASN A 68 1.01 -4.33 9.69
CA ASN A 68 -0.29 -4.00 10.27
C ASN A 68 -1.32 -3.44 9.28
N ALA A 69 -0.97 -3.28 8.00
CA ALA A 69 -1.80 -2.67 6.97
C ALA A 69 -3.01 -3.52 6.56
N THR A 70 -2.89 -4.84 6.52
CA THR A 70 -3.90 -5.73 5.92
C THR A 70 -5.19 -5.84 6.73
N CYS A 71 -5.16 -5.49 8.01
CA CYS A 71 -6.31 -5.47 8.91
C CYS A 71 -6.50 -4.14 9.61
N ALA A 72 -5.75 -3.11 9.21
CA ALA A 72 -5.94 -1.76 9.71
C ALA A 72 -7.33 -1.24 9.29
N GLY A 73 -8.04 -0.61 10.20
CA GLY A 73 -9.21 0.18 9.84
C GLY A 73 -8.81 1.47 9.13
N CYS A 74 -9.80 2.30 8.80
CA CYS A 74 -9.57 3.57 8.10
C CYS A 74 -8.73 4.59 8.90
N ASP A 75 -8.50 4.34 10.18
CA ASP A 75 -7.65 5.11 11.10
C ASP A 75 -6.20 4.60 11.15
N GLY A 76 -5.87 3.54 10.39
CA GLY A 76 -4.54 2.91 10.40
C GLY A 76 -4.29 2.00 11.60
N VAL A 77 -5.30 1.77 12.46
CA VAL A 77 -5.17 0.93 13.65
C VAL A 77 -5.64 -0.49 13.33
N PRO A 78 -4.82 -1.53 13.58
CA PRO A 78 -5.19 -2.92 13.34
C PRO A 78 -6.45 -3.32 14.10
N ASN A 79 -7.36 -3.99 13.41
CA ASN A 79 -8.59 -4.52 13.98
C ASN A 79 -9.48 -3.45 14.66
N SER A 80 -9.37 -2.17 14.27
CA SER A 80 -10.14 -1.07 14.89
C SER A 80 -11.63 -1.11 14.56
N SER A 81 -12.03 -1.91 13.57
CA SER A 81 -13.40 -2.01 13.02
C SER A 81 -13.95 -0.72 12.40
N LEU A 82 -13.18 0.37 12.38
CA LEU A 82 -13.57 1.61 11.75
C LEU A 82 -13.49 1.48 10.22
N VAL A 83 -14.58 1.85 9.56
CA VAL A 83 -14.71 1.83 8.10
C VAL A 83 -15.02 3.25 7.62
N ARG A 84 -14.59 3.59 6.40
CA ARG A 84 -14.99 4.84 5.78
C ARG A 84 -16.48 4.81 5.43
N ASP A 85 -17.15 5.94 5.57
CA ASP A 85 -18.49 6.13 5.05
C ASP A 85 -18.48 6.33 3.52
N VAL A 86 -19.66 6.58 2.93
CA VAL A 86 -19.82 6.87 1.50
C VAL A 86 -19.06 8.11 1.04
N CYS A 87 -18.70 9.00 1.97
CA CYS A 87 -17.92 10.21 1.71
C CYS A 87 -16.41 9.99 1.87
N GLY A 88 -15.95 8.77 2.16
CA GLY A 88 -14.54 8.49 2.42
C GLY A 88 -14.06 8.96 3.81
N VAL A 89 -14.96 9.40 4.68
CA VAL A 89 -14.63 9.83 6.05
C VAL A 89 -14.63 8.62 6.97
N CYS A 90 -13.54 8.45 7.72
CA CYS A 90 -13.42 7.34 8.67
C CYS A 90 -14.44 7.49 9.79
N ASP A 91 -15.26 6.44 10.01
CA ASP A 91 -16.39 6.45 10.97
C ASP A 91 -17.39 7.60 10.74
N GLY A 92 -17.52 8.04 9.48
CA GLY A 92 -18.46 9.08 9.10
C GLY A 92 -19.91 8.58 9.02
N ASP A 93 -20.86 9.52 9.00
CA ASP A 93 -22.30 9.26 8.91
C ASP A 93 -22.86 9.47 7.49
N GLY A 94 -22.00 9.77 6.51
CA GLY A 94 -22.38 10.05 5.13
C GLY A 94 -22.94 11.45 4.89
N SER A 95 -22.97 12.33 5.90
CA SER A 95 -23.56 13.67 5.77
C SER A 95 -22.62 14.71 5.16
N THR A 96 -21.31 14.47 5.20
CA THR A 96 -20.29 15.45 4.79
C THR A 96 -20.22 15.67 3.28
N CYS A 97 -20.71 14.71 2.49
CA CYS A 97 -20.75 14.75 1.02
C CYS A 97 -22.18 14.80 0.47
N LEU A 98 -23.15 15.23 1.29
CA LEU A 98 -24.54 15.33 0.86
C LEU A 98 -24.70 16.42 -0.21
N GLY A 99 -25.30 16.06 -1.34
CA GLY A 99 -25.72 17.00 -2.37
C GLY A 99 -26.91 17.85 -1.95
N CYS A 100 -27.24 18.84 -2.77
CA CYS A 100 -28.38 19.73 -2.55
C CYS A 100 -29.75 19.01 -2.60
N ASP A 101 -29.78 17.79 -3.15
CA ASP A 101 -30.93 16.91 -3.24
C ASP A 101 -31.04 15.92 -2.06
N GLY A 102 -30.11 15.97 -1.10
CA GLY A 102 -30.07 15.07 0.04
C GLY A 102 -29.50 13.69 -0.29
N VAL A 103 -28.85 13.52 -1.44
CA VAL A 103 -28.16 12.28 -1.82
C VAL A 103 -26.64 12.53 -1.78
N PRO A 104 -25.82 11.62 -1.24
CA PRO A 104 -24.37 11.75 -1.32
C PRO A 104 -23.89 11.92 -2.76
N ILE A 105 -23.04 12.90 -3.03
CA ILE A 105 -22.45 13.14 -4.36
C ILE A 105 -21.83 11.86 -4.96
N PRO A 106 -21.08 11.02 -4.21
CA PRO A 106 -20.51 9.78 -4.75
C PRO A 106 -21.58 8.75 -5.17
N SER A 107 -22.81 8.90 -4.67
CA SER A 107 -23.98 8.10 -5.03
C SER A 107 -24.86 8.75 -6.11
N GLY A 108 -24.37 9.78 -6.78
CA GLY A 108 -25.09 10.51 -7.82
C GLY A 108 -25.89 11.72 -7.32
N GLY A 109 -25.57 12.25 -6.15
CA GLY A 109 -26.16 13.48 -5.64
C GLY A 109 -25.85 14.70 -6.50
N ALA A 110 -26.67 15.74 -6.36
CA ALA A 110 -26.60 16.94 -7.18
C ALA A 110 -25.85 18.10 -6.51
N HIS A 111 -25.22 18.93 -7.34
CA HIS A 111 -24.65 20.24 -6.95
C HIS A 111 -25.60 21.37 -7.29
N PHE A 112 -25.42 22.53 -6.66
CA PHE A 112 -26.02 23.76 -7.16
C PHE A 112 -25.31 24.23 -8.42
N ASP A 113 -26.09 24.68 -9.41
CA ASP A 113 -25.55 25.40 -10.56
C ASP A 113 -25.31 26.88 -10.23
N ALA A 114 -24.73 27.61 -11.19
CA ALA A 114 -24.42 29.04 -11.04
C ALA A 114 -25.64 29.93 -10.74
N CYS A 115 -26.86 29.45 -11.04
CA CYS A 115 -28.12 30.16 -10.75
C CYS A 115 -28.75 29.72 -9.42
N GLY A 116 -28.12 28.79 -8.69
CA GLY A 116 -28.62 28.26 -7.43
C GLY A 116 -29.66 27.17 -7.60
N VAL A 117 -29.77 26.57 -8.79
CA VAL A 117 -30.68 25.44 -9.04
C VAL A 117 -29.95 24.13 -8.75
N CYS A 118 -30.52 23.33 -7.85
CA CYS A 118 -29.99 22.00 -7.54
C CYS A 118 -30.10 21.07 -8.76
N GLY A 119 -28.97 20.48 -9.19
CA GLY A 119 -28.88 19.64 -10.39
C GLY A 119 -29.12 20.41 -11.69
N GLY A 120 -29.07 21.74 -11.64
CA GLY A 120 -29.22 22.58 -12.81
C GLY A 120 -27.99 22.52 -13.72
N ASN A 121 -28.17 22.96 -14.96
CA ASN A 121 -27.15 22.99 -16.00
C ASN A 121 -26.96 24.40 -16.56
N ALA A 122 -27.19 25.42 -15.72
CA ALA A 122 -27.21 26.82 -16.16
C ALA A 122 -25.97 27.20 -16.97
N THR A 123 -26.21 27.65 -18.20
CA THR A 123 -25.23 28.31 -19.06
C THR A 123 -25.31 29.82 -18.99
N VAL A 124 -26.45 30.37 -18.54
CA VAL A 124 -26.72 31.80 -18.36
C VAL A 124 -27.66 32.03 -17.18
N CYS A 125 -27.27 32.92 -16.26
CA CYS A 125 -28.14 33.44 -15.19
C CYS A 125 -28.48 34.90 -15.48
N TYR A 126 -29.75 35.19 -15.76
CA TYR A 126 -30.21 36.55 -16.09
C TYR A 126 -30.25 37.49 -14.88
N VAL A 127 -30.49 36.92 -13.71
CA VAL A 127 -30.54 37.62 -12.43
C VAL A 127 -29.42 37.04 -11.58
N GLY A 128 -28.55 37.89 -11.04
CA GLY A 128 -27.54 37.43 -10.09
C GLY A 128 -28.18 36.98 -8.78
N CYS A 129 -27.42 36.26 -7.98
CA CYS A 129 -27.89 35.78 -6.68
C CYS A 129 -28.18 36.91 -5.66
N ASP A 130 -27.77 38.15 -5.96
CA ASP A 130 -28.11 39.38 -5.25
C ASP A 130 -29.47 39.98 -5.67
N GLY A 131 -30.17 39.36 -6.63
CA GLY A 131 -31.46 39.81 -7.15
C GLY A 131 -31.37 40.91 -8.20
N VAL A 132 -30.16 41.27 -8.66
CA VAL A 132 -29.94 42.33 -9.65
C VAL A 132 -29.77 41.73 -11.05
N TYR A 133 -30.49 42.28 -12.04
CA TYR A 133 -30.39 41.85 -13.43
C TYR A 133 -28.99 42.15 -13.98
N GLY A 134 -28.29 41.12 -14.47
CA GLY A 134 -26.97 41.26 -15.07
C GLY A 134 -25.84 41.67 -14.12
N SER A 135 -25.98 41.51 -12.79
CA SER A 135 -24.88 41.77 -11.84
C SER A 135 -23.71 40.79 -12.00
N GLY A 136 -23.97 39.61 -12.58
CA GLY A 136 -22.97 38.57 -12.80
C GLY A 136 -22.53 37.84 -11.53
N ILE A 137 -23.12 38.15 -10.37
CA ILE A 137 -22.84 37.44 -9.11
C ILE A 137 -23.59 36.11 -9.13
N GLN A 138 -22.84 35.00 -9.00
CA GLN A 138 -23.35 33.64 -9.12
C GLN A 138 -23.25 32.89 -7.79
N PHE A 139 -24.02 31.81 -7.67
CA PHE A 139 -23.86 30.85 -6.58
C PHE A 139 -22.65 29.94 -6.85
N ASP A 140 -21.94 29.56 -5.78
CA ASP A 140 -20.96 28.48 -5.86
C ASP A 140 -21.62 27.09 -5.76
N CYS A 141 -20.83 26.02 -5.85
CA CYS A 141 -21.38 24.66 -5.80
C CYS A 141 -22.03 24.28 -4.45
N HIS A 142 -21.78 25.05 -3.37
CA HIS A 142 -22.46 24.92 -2.08
C HIS A 142 -23.74 25.78 -2.00
N GLY A 143 -24.10 26.49 -3.07
CA GLY A 143 -25.25 27.39 -3.08
C GLY A 143 -24.99 28.69 -2.32
N VAL A 144 -23.73 29.10 -2.15
CA VAL A 144 -23.38 30.38 -1.53
C VAL A 144 -23.27 31.46 -2.60
N CYS A 145 -24.10 32.50 -2.47
CA CYS A 145 -24.07 33.65 -3.38
C CYS A 145 -22.73 34.41 -3.28
N GLY A 146 -22.03 34.56 -4.41
CA GLY A 146 -20.69 35.16 -4.45
C GLY A 146 -19.62 34.32 -3.74
N GLY A 147 -19.92 33.04 -3.49
CA GLY A 147 -18.98 32.09 -2.93
C GLY A 147 -17.87 31.71 -3.91
N ASN A 148 -16.89 30.96 -3.41
CA ASN A 148 -15.71 30.55 -4.15
C ASN A 148 -15.44 29.05 -4.07
N ALA A 149 -16.43 28.26 -3.63
CA ALA A 149 -16.32 26.81 -3.70
C ALA A 149 -16.35 26.33 -5.15
N THR A 150 -15.57 25.31 -5.46
CA THR A 150 -15.44 24.76 -6.82
C THR A 150 -15.50 23.25 -6.79
N ILE A 151 -15.96 22.65 -7.90
CA ILE A 151 -15.90 21.21 -8.07
C ILE A 151 -14.44 20.77 -8.23
N ASP A 152 -14.03 19.79 -7.44
CA ASP A 152 -12.71 19.17 -7.48
C ASP A 152 -12.64 18.00 -8.49
N ASP A 153 -11.48 17.36 -8.61
CA ASP A 153 -11.26 16.29 -9.59
C ASP A 153 -12.15 15.06 -9.36
N CYS A 154 -12.67 14.91 -8.13
CA CYS A 154 -13.58 13.85 -7.73
C CYS A 154 -15.05 14.21 -7.87
N GLY A 155 -15.35 15.38 -8.44
CA GLY A 155 -16.72 15.85 -8.56
C GLY A 155 -17.29 16.35 -7.25
N MET A 156 -16.47 16.60 -6.22
CA MET A 156 -16.91 17.11 -4.92
C MET A 156 -16.82 18.63 -4.88
N CYS A 157 -17.78 19.28 -4.23
CA CYS A 157 -17.67 20.71 -3.98
C CYS A 157 -16.64 20.93 -2.86
N ALA A 158 -15.52 21.57 -3.18
CA ALA A 158 -14.42 21.80 -2.27
C ALA A 158 -14.13 23.29 -2.09
N GLY A 159 -13.58 23.65 -0.93
CA GLY A 159 -13.30 25.04 -0.56
C GLY A 159 -14.55 25.83 -0.16
N GLY A 160 -14.47 27.16 -0.28
CA GLY A 160 -15.50 28.07 0.23
C GLY A 160 -15.49 28.25 1.76
N ASN A 161 -16.33 29.15 2.25
CA ASN A 161 -16.49 29.45 3.68
C ASN A 161 -17.71 28.71 4.27
N ILE A 162 -17.80 27.39 4.06
CA ILE A 162 -18.87 26.57 4.66
C ILE A 162 -18.25 25.47 5.53
N SER A 163 -19.02 24.95 6.49
CA SER A 163 -18.56 24.06 7.56
C SER A 163 -17.96 22.70 7.11
N THR A 164 -17.95 22.38 5.82
CA THR A 164 -17.29 21.19 5.25
C THR A 164 -15.82 21.49 4.94
N ARG A 165 -14.97 21.43 5.97
CA ARG A 165 -13.52 21.68 5.93
C ARG A 165 -12.69 20.62 5.17
N LEU A 166 -13.22 20.00 4.11
CA LEU A 166 -12.40 19.08 3.33
C LEU A 166 -11.53 19.89 2.33
N PRO A 167 -10.19 19.74 2.37
CA PRO A 167 -9.31 20.37 1.39
C PRO A 167 -9.69 19.98 -0.04
N TYR A 168 -9.25 20.80 -1.01
CA TYR A 168 -9.33 20.45 -2.42
C TYR A 168 -8.68 19.08 -2.67
N ASN A 169 -9.36 18.19 -3.41
CA ASN A 169 -8.92 16.81 -3.68
C ASN A 169 -8.73 15.92 -2.45
N TYR A 170 -9.43 16.18 -1.34
CA TYR A 170 -9.41 15.31 -0.15
C TYR A 170 -9.77 13.84 -0.44
N HIS A 171 -10.63 13.62 -1.44
CA HIS A 171 -11.12 12.30 -1.82
C HIS A 171 -10.24 11.57 -2.83
N VAL A 172 -9.17 12.23 -3.31
CA VAL A 172 -8.16 11.64 -4.17
C VAL A 172 -7.18 10.90 -3.28
N ASP A 173 -7.01 9.60 -3.49
CA ASP A 173 -5.97 8.84 -2.80
C ASP A 173 -4.58 9.12 -3.40
N SER A 174 -3.54 8.55 -2.79
CA SER A 174 -2.14 8.69 -3.26
C SER A 174 -1.92 8.19 -4.69
N CYS A 175 -2.90 7.50 -5.27
CA CYS A 175 -2.87 6.89 -6.60
C CYS A 175 -3.65 7.71 -7.63
N GLY A 176 -4.25 8.83 -7.22
CA GLY A 176 -5.09 9.66 -8.10
C GLY A 176 -6.52 9.16 -8.25
N VAL A 177 -6.94 8.14 -7.48
CA VAL A 177 -8.28 7.56 -7.58
C VAL A 177 -9.22 8.22 -6.59
N CYS A 178 -10.37 8.66 -7.10
CA CYS A 178 -11.42 9.26 -6.29
C CYS A 178 -12.19 8.20 -5.51
N PHE A 179 -12.36 8.43 -4.20
CA PHE A 179 -13.03 7.51 -3.28
C PHE A 179 -12.43 6.10 -3.26
N GLY A 180 -11.12 6.01 -3.56
CA GLY A 180 -10.36 4.78 -3.48
C GLY A 180 -10.32 4.24 -2.04
N GLN A 181 -10.31 2.92 -1.90
CA GLN A 181 -10.30 2.26 -0.59
C GLN A 181 -8.91 1.82 -0.13
N ASP A 182 -7.84 2.04 -0.91
CA ASP A 182 -6.60 1.27 -0.69
C ASP A 182 -5.40 2.04 -0.13
N LEU A 183 -4.70 1.33 0.76
CA LEU A 183 -3.57 1.73 1.60
C LEU A 183 -2.20 1.46 0.93
N THR A 184 -2.20 0.83 -0.24
CA THR A 184 -1.08 0.76 -1.17
C THR A 184 -1.66 0.87 -2.57
N CYS A 185 -1.01 1.59 -3.49
CA CYS A 185 -1.48 1.74 -4.87
C CYS A 185 -1.41 0.43 -5.66
N THR A 186 -2.18 -0.58 -5.27
CA THR A 186 -2.19 -1.92 -5.85
C THR A 186 -3.20 -2.04 -7.00
N THR A 187 -4.11 -1.09 -7.13
CA THR A 187 -5.11 -1.02 -8.21
C THR A 187 -5.23 0.40 -8.74
N CYS A 188 -4.51 0.72 -9.80
CA CYS A 188 -4.70 1.95 -10.57
C CYS A 188 -6.06 1.92 -11.29
N ALA A 189 -6.55 3.07 -11.79
CA ALA A 189 -7.81 3.13 -12.54
C ALA A 189 -7.81 2.19 -13.77
N SER A 190 -6.64 1.94 -14.36
CA SER A 190 -6.38 0.92 -15.40
C SER A 190 -5.86 -0.44 -14.88
N GLY A 191 -5.43 -0.49 -13.61
CA GLY A 191 -4.71 -1.61 -13.01
C GLY A 191 -3.20 -1.65 -13.26
N SER A 192 -2.57 -0.66 -13.91
CA SER A 192 -1.12 -0.67 -14.17
C SER A 192 -0.35 0.46 -13.46
N LEU A 193 0.65 0.06 -12.67
CA LEU A 193 1.75 0.92 -12.25
C LEU A 193 2.80 0.98 -13.35
N ASP A 194 3.40 2.14 -13.52
CA ASP A 194 4.60 2.30 -14.31
C ASP A 194 5.84 1.81 -13.52
N ALA A 195 7.01 1.82 -14.16
CA ALA A 195 8.24 1.36 -13.54
C ALA A 195 8.75 2.26 -12.39
N CYS A 196 8.15 3.44 -12.24
CA CYS A 196 8.38 4.37 -11.13
C CYS A 196 7.41 4.14 -9.96
N GLY A 197 6.47 3.20 -10.08
CA GLY A 197 5.42 2.99 -9.09
C GLY A 197 4.33 4.06 -9.14
N VAL A 198 4.23 4.80 -10.25
CA VAL A 198 3.18 5.79 -10.49
C VAL A 198 2.04 5.13 -11.26
N CYS A 199 0.81 5.32 -10.80
CA CYS A 199 -0.36 4.82 -11.50
C CYS A 199 -0.54 5.51 -12.85
N ASP A 200 -0.78 4.69 -13.89
CA ASP A 200 -0.97 5.18 -15.27
C ASP A 200 0.19 6.08 -15.77
N GLY A 201 1.37 5.93 -15.18
CA GLY A 201 2.55 6.69 -15.54
C GLY A 201 3.20 6.19 -16.83
N ASP A 202 4.06 7.02 -17.40
CA ASP A 202 4.82 6.78 -18.62
C ASP A 202 6.33 6.64 -18.35
N ASN A 203 6.72 6.33 -17.10
CA ASN A 203 8.10 6.22 -16.61
C ASN A 203 8.90 7.55 -16.60
N SER A 204 8.25 8.70 -16.83
CA SER A 204 8.96 10.00 -16.94
C SER A 204 9.31 10.65 -15.60
N THR A 205 8.81 10.11 -14.49
CA THR A 205 8.86 10.74 -13.17
C THR A 205 10.03 10.26 -12.31
N CYS A 206 10.66 9.13 -12.66
CA CYS A 206 11.78 8.57 -11.93
C CYS A 206 13.02 8.43 -12.80
N VAL A 207 14.16 8.61 -12.14
CA VAL A 207 15.49 8.42 -12.70
C VAL A 207 15.95 7.01 -12.33
N GLY A 208 16.42 6.27 -13.31
CA GLY A 208 17.03 4.96 -13.16
C GLY A 208 18.28 4.99 -12.30
N CYS A 209 18.74 3.80 -11.91
CA CYS A 209 19.95 3.60 -11.13
C CYS A 209 21.24 4.05 -11.83
N ASP A 210 21.17 4.27 -13.15
CA ASP A 210 22.23 4.81 -14.02
C ASP A 210 22.17 6.33 -14.18
N GLY A 211 21.22 7.00 -13.52
CA GLY A 211 21.05 8.46 -13.60
C GLY A 211 20.29 8.93 -14.85
N VAL A 212 19.72 8.03 -15.64
CA VAL A 212 18.91 8.35 -16.84
C VAL A 212 17.44 8.17 -16.52
N LEU A 213 16.55 9.01 -17.08
CA LEU A 213 15.11 8.82 -16.90
C LEU A 213 14.67 7.45 -17.43
N VAL A 214 13.76 6.80 -16.71
CA VAL A 214 13.30 5.46 -17.09
C VAL A 214 12.48 5.51 -18.38
N SER A 215 11.79 6.63 -18.66
CA SER A 215 11.16 6.93 -19.95
C SER A 215 12.14 6.95 -21.13
N ASP A 216 13.42 7.24 -20.87
CA ASP A 216 14.48 7.33 -21.88
C ASP A 216 15.32 6.03 -21.95
N GLY A 217 14.85 4.96 -21.31
CA GLY A 217 15.53 3.67 -21.26
C GLY A 217 16.54 3.52 -20.12
N GLY A 218 16.46 4.37 -19.08
CA GLY A 218 17.28 4.25 -17.88
C GLY A 218 17.11 2.92 -17.16
N ALA A 219 18.21 2.35 -16.70
CA ALA A 219 18.23 1.06 -16.03
C ALA A 219 17.56 1.11 -14.65
N LEU A 220 16.89 0.04 -14.26
CA LEU A 220 16.30 -0.13 -12.92
C LEU A 220 17.11 -1.12 -12.10
N PHE A 221 16.99 -1.04 -10.79
CA PHE A 221 17.50 -2.08 -9.93
C PHE A 221 16.66 -3.36 -10.10
N ASP A 222 17.34 -4.50 -10.21
CA ASP A 222 16.68 -5.80 -10.12
C ASP A 222 16.35 -6.16 -8.67
N LEU A 223 15.76 -7.34 -8.45
CA LEU A 223 15.40 -7.85 -7.12
C LEU A 223 16.61 -8.02 -6.19
N CYS A 224 17.82 -8.05 -6.74
CA CYS A 224 19.08 -8.18 -6.02
C CYS A 224 19.70 -6.80 -5.68
N GLY A 225 19.07 -5.70 -6.10
CA GLY A 225 19.60 -4.36 -5.98
C GLY A 225 20.71 -4.05 -7.00
N VAL A 226 20.78 -4.80 -8.11
CA VAL A 226 21.77 -4.60 -9.18
C VAL A 226 21.17 -3.76 -10.28
N CYS A 227 21.85 -2.67 -10.61
CA CYS A 227 21.43 -1.79 -11.68
C CYS A 227 21.50 -2.51 -13.05
N GLY A 228 20.36 -2.64 -13.72
CA GLY A 228 20.24 -3.36 -15.00
C GLY A 228 20.43 -4.88 -14.89
N GLY A 229 20.28 -5.45 -13.69
CA GLY A 229 20.40 -6.88 -13.48
C GLY A 229 19.17 -7.67 -13.98
N ASP A 230 19.35 -8.98 -14.17
CA ASP A 230 18.31 -9.91 -14.62
C ASP A 230 17.81 -10.83 -13.49
N GLY A 231 18.20 -10.55 -12.24
CA GLY A 231 17.83 -11.36 -11.08
C GLY A 231 18.63 -12.66 -10.91
N THR A 232 19.55 -12.99 -11.82
CA THR A 232 20.34 -14.24 -11.75
C THR A 232 21.51 -14.16 -10.79
N SER A 233 21.89 -12.94 -10.36
CA SER A 233 22.97 -12.69 -9.41
C SER A 233 22.54 -12.79 -7.93
N CYS A 234 21.25 -12.96 -7.68
CA CYS A 234 20.67 -13.06 -6.34
C CYS A 234 21.10 -14.35 -5.63
N ILE A 235 21.72 -14.23 -4.45
CA ILE A 235 21.81 -15.33 -3.48
C ILE A 235 20.96 -14.95 -2.28
N MET A 236 20.02 -15.81 -1.90
CA MET A 236 19.15 -15.57 -0.74
C MET A 236 19.98 -15.73 0.54
N GLY A 237 20.25 -14.61 1.22
CA GLY A 237 20.95 -14.61 2.50
C GLY A 237 20.07 -15.13 3.63
N CYS A 238 20.69 -15.68 4.67
CA CYS A 238 19.99 -16.16 5.87
C CYS A 238 19.30 -15.03 6.69
N ASP A 239 19.49 -13.78 6.32
CA ASP A 239 18.85 -12.59 6.88
C ASP A 239 17.60 -12.14 6.10
N GLY A 240 17.14 -12.94 5.13
CA GLY A 240 15.95 -12.63 4.32
C GLY A 240 16.14 -11.46 3.36
N ARG A 241 17.38 -10.98 3.16
CA ARG A 241 17.71 -9.96 2.17
C ARG A 241 18.46 -10.60 1.01
N TYR A 242 18.10 -10.22 -0.21
CA TYR A 242 18.94 -10.51 -1.36
C TYR A 242 20.22 -9.69 -1.24
N ARG A 243 21.37 -10.38 -1.29
CA ARG A 243 22.68 -9.74 -1.26
C ARG A 243 23.49 -10.23 -2.46
N HIS A 244 24.40 -9.37 -2.90
CA HIS A 244 25.38 -9.71 -3.92
C HIS A 244 26.24 -10.89 -3.46
N GLY A 245 26.30 -11.94 -4.28
CA GLY A 245 27.28 -13.02 -4.17
C GLY A 245 28.67 -12.62 -4.60
#